data_AF-A0A961TWZ0-F1
#
_entry.id   AF-A0A961TWZ0-F1
#
_cell.length_a   1.000
_cell.length_b   1.000
_cell.length_c   1.000
_cell.angle_alpha   90.00
_cell.angle_beta   90.00
_cell.angle_gamma   90.00
#
_symmetry.space_group_name_H-M   'P 1'
#
loop_
_entity.id
_entity.type
_entity.pdbx_description
1 polymer ?
#
loop_
_entity_poly.entity_id
_entity_poly.type
_entity_poly.pdbx_seq_one_letter_code
_entity_poly.pdbx_strand_id
1 'polypeptide(L)' 'MASGDIDNAFTAKGLLGNAAEPTYAGALSFMRRKYSKKVAGADAIVWGIPFDAAVTNRPGARFGP' A
#
# COMPACT_ATOMS: atom_id res chain seq x y z
N MET A 1 8.21 21.69 8.70
CA MET A 1 7.77 21.34 7.34
C MET A 1 8.53 20.08 6.94
N ALA A 2 7.83 18.97 6.69
CA ALA A 2 8.44 17.65 6.54
C ALA A 2 9.21 17.56 5.23
N SER A 3 10.53 17.80 5.27
CA SER A 3 11.42 17.74 4.10
C SER A 3 12.06 16.36 3.91
N GLY A 4 11.80 15.37 4.77
CA GLY A 4 12.47 14.06 4.67
C GLY A 4 11.61 12.83 4.93
N ASP A 5 10.47 12.95 5.62
CA ASP A 5 9.70 11.80 6.13
C ASP A 5 8.36 11.59 5.40
N ILE A 6 8.29 11.97 4.12
CA ILE A 6 7.13 11.67 3.25
C ILE A 6 7.44 10.47 2.34
N ASP A 7 6.39 9.89 1.75
CA ASP A 7 6.48 8.76 0.82
C ASP A 7 7.10 7.49 1.43
N ASN A 8 6.72 7.15 2.67
CA ASN A 8 7.25 6.01 3.41
C ASN A 8 7.03 4.68 2.68
N ALA A 9 6.01 4.58 1.84
CA ALA A 9 5.81 3.41 0.99
C ALA A 9 7.04 3.08 0.12
N PHE A 10 7.87 4.08 -0.22
CA PHE A 10 9.12 3.90 -0.97
C PHE A 10 10.36 4.16 -0.11
N THR A 11 10.33 5.12 0.80
CA THR A 11 11.51 5.61 1.54
C THR A 11 11.75 4.90 2.86
N ALA A 12 10.79 4.11 3.37
CA ALA A 12 10.93 3.40 4.64
C ALA A 12 12.17 2.49 4.66
N LYS A 13 12.97 2.63 5.72
CA LYS A 13 14.20 1.85 5.93
C LYS A 13 13.94 0.42 6.42
N GLY A 14 12.75 0.14 6.95
CA GLY A 14 12.38 -1.18 7.49
C GLY A 14 10.92 -1.54 7.26
N LEU A 15 10.52 -2.73 7.74
CA LEU A 15 9.14 -3.24 7.64
C LEU A 15 8.23 -2.77 8.78
N LEU A 16 8.76 -2.06 9.78
CA LEU A 16 8.05 -1.53 10.94
C LEU A 16 8.17 0.01 10.98
N GLY A 17 7.38 0.66 11.84
CA GLY A 17 7.35 2.12 12.00
C GLY A 17 6.08 2.77 11.45
N ASN A 18 5.79 3.99 11.90
CA ASN A 18 4.67 4.81 11.43
C ASN A 18 5.09 5.74 10.28
N ALA A 19 4.12 6.25 9.53
CA ALA A 19 4.33 7.23 8.49
C ALA A 19 3.60 8.53 8.86
N ALA A 20 4.36 9.60 9.09
CA ALA A 20 3.81 10.94 9.28
C ALA A 20 3.62 11.60 7.91
N GLU A 21 2.56 11.23 7.20
CA GLU A 21 2.23 11.77 5.87
C GLU A 21 1.02 12.71 5.94
N PRO A 22 1.00 13.81 5.17
CA PRO A 22 -0.23 14.54 4.95
C PRO A 22 -1.28 13.60 4.37
N THR A 23 -2.48 13.55 4.96
CA THR A 23 -3.51 12.58 4.60
C THR A 23 -3.88 12.59 3.12
N TYR A 24 -3.80 13.76 2.48
CA TYR A 24 -4.16 14.01 1.08
C TYR A 24 -2.98 13.85 0.08
N ALA A 25 -1.77 13.53 0.55
CA ALA A 25 -0.58 13.44 -0.29
C ALA A 25 0.15 12.11 -0.07
N GLY A 26 1.32 11.97 -0.72
CA GLY A 26 2.21 10.83 -0.58
C GLY A 26 1.77 9.57 -1.33
N ALA A 27 2.65 8.58 -1.35
CA ALA A 27 2.42 7.29 -1.98
C ALA A 27 1.29 6.48 -1.33
N LEU A 28 0.36 5.99 -2.16
CA LEU A 28 -0.89 5.33 -1.74
C LEU A 28 -0.75 3.81 -1.64
N SER A 29 0.22 3.30 -0.89
CA SER A 29 0.16 1.90 -0.48
C SER A 29 -0.88 1.71 0.63
N PHE A 30 -1.31 0.46 0.82
CA PHE A 30 -2.21 0.13 1.93
C PHE A 30 -1.59 0.58 3.26
N MET A 31 -2.28 1.50 3.95
CA MET A 31 -1.83 2.10 5.21
C MET A 31 -0.39 2.66 5.18
N ARG A 32 0.06 3.17 4.03
CA ARG A 32 1.40 3.72 3.84
C ARG A 32 2.54 2.72 4.14
N ARG A 33 2.26 1.40 4.08
CA ARG A 33 3.28 0.35 4.24
C ARG A 33 4.24 0.31 3.05
N LYS A 34 5.45 -0.21 3.29
CA LYS A 34 6.48 -0.30 2.26
C LYS A 34 6.07 -1.19 1.09
N TYR A 35 6.17 -0.68 -0.14
CA TYR A 35 6.12 -1.50 -1.35
C TYR A 35 7.38 -2.37 -1.44
N SER A 36 7.19 -3.69 -1.46
CA SER A 36 8.29 -4.64 -1.57
C SER A 36 7.77 -5.97 -2.10
N LYS A 37 8.60 -6.65 -2.88
CA LYS A 37 8.40 -8.07 -3.24
C LYS A 37 9.16 -9.03 -2.31
N LYS A 38 10.03 -8.49 -1.44
CA LYS A 38 10.73 -9.29 -0.41
C LYS A 38 9.78 -9.51 0.75
N VAL A 39 9.43 -10.77 0.99
CA VAL A 39 8.47 -11.19 2.02
C VAL A 39 9.11 -11.70 3.30
N ALA A 40 10.43 -11.97 3.28
CA ALA A 40 11.14 -12.48 4.43
C ALA A 40 11.04 -11.50 5.61
N GLY A 41 10.63 -12.01 6.77
CA GLY A 41 10.46 -11.22 8.01
C GLY A 41 9.18 -10.40 8.09
N ALA A 42 8.24 -10.52 7.13
CA ALA A 42 6.92 -9.92 7.24
C ALA A 42 5.96 -10.85 8.00
N ASP A 43 5.24 -10.31 8.98
CA ASP A 43 4.19 -11.06 9.69
C ASP A 43 2.90 -11.20 8.86
N ALA A 44 2.62 -10.20 8.02
CA ALA A 44 1.47 -10.16 7.12
C ALA A 44 1.82 -9.44 5.81
N ILE A 45 1.12 -9.82 4.74
CA ILE A 45 1.30 -9.26 3.40
C ILE A 45 -0.06 -8.80 2.90
N VAL A 46 -0.09 -7.59 2.34
CA VAL A 46 -1.27 -7.08 1.63
C VAL A 46 -1.02 -7.24 0.14
N TRP A 47 -1.91 -7.96 -0.54
CA TRP A 47 -1.82 -8.23 -1.97
C TRP A 47 -3.16 -7.98 -2.65
N GLY A 48 -3.17 -7.11 -3.65
CA GLY A 48 -4.34 -6.86 -4.47
C GLY A 48 -4.50 -7.92 -5.55
N ILE A 49 -5.71 -8.49 -5.68
CA ILE A 49 -6.09 -9.31 -6.83
C ILE A 49 -7.20 -8.57 -7.58
N PRO A 50 -6.87 -7.75 -8.60
CA PRO A 50 -7.84 -6.95 -9.34
C PRO A 50 -8.61 -7.82 -10.34
N PHE A 51 -9.54 -8.63 -9.84
CA PHE A 51 -10.29 -9.59 -10.64
C PHE A 51 -11.80 -9.48 -10.39
N ASP A 52 -12.57 -9.42 -11.47
CA ASP A 52 -14.05 -9.43 -11.40
C ASP A 52 -14.69 -10.22 -12.55
N ALA A 53 -13.94 -11.06 -13.30
CA ALA A 53 -14.51 -11.82 -14.41
C ALA A 53 -15.50 -12.91 -13.97
N ALA A 54 -15.60 -13.19 -12.66
CA ALA A 54 -16.56 -14.10 -12.08
C ALA A 54 -17.87 -13.44 -11.60
N VAL A 55 -18.02 -12.11 -11.72
CA VAL A 55 -19.25 -11.43 -11.29
C VAL A 55 -20.35 -11.59 -12.33
N THR A 56 -21.59 -11.77 -11.88
CA THR A 56 -22.75 -12.08 -12.76
C THR A 56 -23.64 -10.87 -13.08
N ASN A 57 -23.37 -9.71 -12.46
CA ASN A 57 -24.15 -8.49 -12.65
C ASN A 57 -23.25 -7.30 -12.98
N ARG A 58 -23.03 -6.37 -12.04
CA ARG A 58 -22.22 -5.17 -12.28
C ARG A 58 -20.73 -5.46 -12.07
N PRO A 59 -19.87 -5.22 -13.08
CA PRO A 59 -18.42 -5.26 -12.90
C PRO A 59 -17.91 -4.04 -12.12
N GLY A 60 -16.65 -4.08 -11.67
CA GLY A 60 -15.98 -2.97 -11.00
C GLY A 60 -15.10 -3.37 -9.82
N ALA A 61 -15.27 -4.58 -9.26
CA ALA A 61 -14.47 -5.05 -8.12
C ALA A 61 -12.96 -5.10 -8.43
N ARG A 62 -12.58 -5.19 -9.71
CA ARG A 62 -11.18 -5.11 -10.16
C ARG A 62 -10.48 -3.80 -9.80
N PHE A 63 -11.22 -2.73 -9.52
CA PHE A 63 -10.67 -1.42 -9.13
C PHE A 63 -10.66 -1.18 -7.61
N GLY A 64 -11.04 -2.20 -6.82
CA GLY A 64 -11.04 -2.11 -5.36
C GLY A 64 -9.64 -2.03 -4.77
N PRO A 65 -8.72 -2.96 -5.13
CA PRO A 65 -7.30 -2.84 -4.78
C PRO A 65 -6.61 -1.71 -5.53
#